data_AF-A0AAN6EJA5-F1
#
_entry.id   AF-A0AAN6EJA5-F1
#
_cell.length_a   1.000
_cell.length_b   1.000
_cell.length_c   1.000
_cell.angle_alpha   90.00
_cell.angle_beta   90.00
_cell.angle_gamma   90.00
#
_symmetry.space_group_name_H-M   'P 1'
#
loop_
_entity.id
_entity.type
_entity.pdbx_description
1 polymer ?
#
loop_
_entity_poly.entity_id
_entity_poly.type
_entity_poly.pdbx_seq_one_letter_code
_entity_poly.pdbx_strand_id
1 'polypeptide(L)'
;MDQSLEDINVKTVTDVTSDILVSPSAFVVEQIGDNYHEEPILGFSIVNETGAYFIPKDIAVESEVFKEWVENDEQKKWVFDSKRAVVALRWQGIELKGAEFDTLLAAYIINPGNSYDDVASVAKDY
;
A
#
# COMPACT_ATOMS: atom_id res chain seq x y z
N MET A 1 -27.34 -0.55 -13.19
CA MET A 1 -27.71 -1.29 -11.97
C MET A 1 -26.98 -0.59 -10.84
N ASP A 2 -27.72 -0.09 -9.87
CA ASP A 2 -27.14 0.47 -8.64
C ASP A 2 -26.61 -0.72 -7.83
N GLN A 3 -25.31 -0.99 -7.94
CA GLN A 3 -24.67 -2.01 -7.11
C GLN A 3 -24.49 -1.40 -5.73
N SER A 4 -25.24 -1.90 -4.75
CA SER A 4 -24.98 -1.57 -3.34
C SER A 4 -23.56 -2.02 -3.01
N LEU A 5 -22.67 -1.07 -2.74
CA LEU A 5 -21.33 -1.36 -2.25
C LEU A 5 -21.45 -2.00 -0.86
N GLU A 6 -20.72 -3.10 -0.64
CA GLU A 6 -20.61 -3.69 0.69
C GLU A 6 -19.85 -2.73 1.62
N ASP A 7 -20.27 -2.67 2.89
CA ASP A 7 -19.57 -1.86 3.89
C ASP A 7 -18.15 -2.42 4.11
N ILE A 8 -17.15 -1.58 3.88
CA ILE A 8 -15.74 -1.92 4.15
C ILE A 8 -15.44 -1.60 5.62
N ASN A 9 -15.26 -2.63 6.44
CA ASN A 9 -14.86 -2.45 7.84
C ASN A 9 -13.34 -2.27 7.95
N VAL A 10 -12.91 -1.01 8.09
CA VAL A 10 -11.50 -0.65 8.26
C VAL A 10 -11.20 -0.37 9.73
N LYS A 11 -10.15 -1.00 10.25
CA LYS A 11 -9.66 -0.75 11.62
C LYS A 11 -8.53 0.27 11.61
N THR A 12 -8.70 1.38 12.32
CA THR A 12 -7.61 2.32 12.58
C THR A 12 -6.71 1.76 13.68
N VAL A 13 -5.44 1.57 13.35
CA VAL A 13 -4.42 0.98 14.22
C VAL A 13 -3.79 2.08 15.07
N THR A 14 -3.76 1.88 16.38
CA THR A 14 -3.08 2.77 17.34
C THR A 14 -1.75 2.21 17.83
N ASP A 15 -1.53 0.90 17.66
CA ASP A 15 -0.31 0.17 18.00
C ASP A 15 -0.14 -0.97 16.98
N VAL A 16 1.04 -1.06 16.35
CA VAL A 16 1.27 -2.05 15.28
C VAL A 16 1.77 -3.35 15.89
N THR A 17 1.01 -4.42 15.70
CA THR A 17 1.31 -5.77 16.18
C THR A 17 1.49 -6.74 15.02
N SER A 18 2.19 -7.85 15.25
CA SER A 18 2.53 -8.79 14.17
C SER A 18 1.32 -9.54 13.58
N ASP A 19 0.19 -9.61 14.28
CA ASP A 19 -1.03 -10.29 13.81
C ASP A 19 -1.72 -9.58 12.64
N ILE A 20 -1.45 -8.29 12.43
CA ILE A 20 -1.99 -7.54 11.28
C ILE A 20 -1.03 -7.55 10.07
N LEU A 21 0.20 -8.04 10.25
CA LEU A 21 1.29 -8.01 9.27
C LEU A 21 1.57 -9.40 8.68
N VAL A 22 0.63 -9.91 7.87
CA VAL A 22 0.73 -11.24 7.26
C VAL A 22 1.09 -11.17 5.77
N SER A 23 1.46 -12.31 5.18
CA SER A 23 1.84 -12.42 3.77
C SER A 23 0.94 -13.41 3.02
N PRO A 24 0.47 -13.08 1.81
CA PRO A 24 0.61 -11.78 1.14
C PRO A 24 -0.32 -10.71 1.73
N SER A 25 0.05 -9.44 1.57
CA SER A 25 -0.83 -8.29 1.89
C SER A 25 -0.87 -7.31 0.73
N ALA A 26 -2.05 -6.73 0.46
CA ALA A 26 -2.12 -5.48 -0.28
C ALA A 26 -1.61 -4.35 0.64
N PHE A 27 -0.70 -3.53 0.12
CA PHE A 27 -0.01 -2.48 0.89
C PHE A 27 -0.01 -1.16 0.11
N VAL A 28 -0.49 -0.10 0.75
CA VAL A 28 -0.52 1.25 0.19
C VAL A 28 0.26 2.19 1.10
N VAL A 29 1.13 3.00 0.48
CA VAL A 29 1.81 4.13 1.10
C VAL A 29 1.16 5.40 0.54
N GLU A 30 0.31 6.05 1.35
CA GLU A 30 -0.57 7.10 0.84
C GLU A 30 0.08 8.48 0.90
N GLN A 31 0.06 9.20 -0.23
CA GLN A 31 0.46 10.60 -0.40
C GLN A 31 -0.58 11.28 -1.30
N ILE A 32 -0.90 12.57 -1.08
CA ILE A 32 -1.89 13.28 -1.91
C ILE A 32 -1.27 13.76 -3.23
N GLY A 33 -0.14 14.46 -3.17
CA GLY A 33 0.44 15.08 -4.37
C GLY A 33 1.25 14.12 -5.24
N ASP A 34 1.41 14.52 -6.50
CA ASP A 34 2.18 13.76 -7.51
C ASP A 34 3.70 13.78 -7.22
N ASN A 35 4.18 14.81 -6.51
CA ASN A 35 5.60 14.95 -6.17
C ASN A 35 5.96 14.18 -4.89
N TYR A 36 6.10 12.87 -5.00
CA TYR A 36 6.45 11.98 -3.88
C TYR A 36 7.84 12.22 -3.25
N HIS A 37 8.66 13.14 -3.78
CA HIS A 37 9.89 13.60 -3.12
C HIS A 37 9.64 14.64 -2.03
N GLU A 38 8.55 15.40 -2.12
CA GLU A 38 8.24 16.52 -1.23
C GLU A 38 6.96 16.28 -0.41
N GLU A 39 6.07 15.42 -0.91
CA GLU A 39 4.77 15.17 -0.28
C GLU A 39 4.91 14.27 0.96
N PRO A 40 4.28 14.65 2.09
CA PRO A 40 4.29 13.83 3.29
C PRO A 40 3.45 12.56 3.09
N ILE A 41 3.93 11.45 3.64
CA ILE A 41 3.10 10.25 3.81
C ILE A 41 1.98 10.61 4.80
N LEU A 42 0.73 10.32 4.43
CA LEU A 42 -0.43 10.49 5.30
C LEU A 42 -0.62 9.30 6.24
N GLY A 43 -0.39 8.10 5.70
CA GLY A 43 -0.52 6.85 6.42
C GLY A 43 -0.36 5.67 5.49
N PHE A 44 -0.70 4.50 6.02
CA PHE A 44 -0.54 3.23 5.35
C PHE A 44 -1.83 2.43 5.42
N SER A 45 -2.13 1.70 4.36
CA SER A 45 -3.23 0.74 4.35
C SER A 45 -2.69 -0.66 4.13
N ILE A 46 -3.18 -1.61 4.92
CA ILE A 46 -2.88 -3.04 4.80
C ILE A 46 -4.20 -3.80 4.69
N VAL A 47 -4.33 -4.62 3.65
CA VAL A 47 -5.46 -5.54 3.50
C VAL A 47 -4.93 -6.95 3.27
N ASN A 48 -5.41 -7.88 4.08
CA ASN A 48 -5.03 -9.30 4.03
C ASN A 48 -6.13 -10.17 4.66
N GLU A 49 -5.83 -11.45 4.87
CA GLU A 49 -6.79 -12.42 5.44
C GLU A 49 -7.26 -12.08 6.85
N THR A 50 -6.54 -11.25 7.61
CA THR A 50 -6.94 -10.87 8.97
C THR A 50 -7.82 -9.63 9.01
N GLY A 51 -7.85 -8.83 7.93
CA GLY A 51 -8.75 -7.71 7.77
C GLY A 51 -8.19 -6.55 6.95
N ALA A 52 -8.86 -5.40 7.06
CA ALA A 52 -8.43 -4.13 6.48
C ALA A 52 -8.02 -3.15 7.58
N TYR A 53 -6.82 -2.59 7.46
CA TYR A 53 -6.18 -1.78 8.48
C TYR A 53 -5.70 -0.46 7.88
N PHE A 54 -5.92 0.62 8.64
CA PHE A 54 -5.29 1.91 8.39
C PHE A 54 -4.31 2.21 9.53
N ILE A 55 -3.06 2.51 9.20
CA ILE A 55 -2.01 2.84 10.17
C ILE A 55 -1.59 4.29 9.93
N PRO A 56 -1.80 5.21 10.89
CA PRO A 56 -1.30 6.58 10.79
C PRO A 56 0.23 6.59 10.63
N LYS A 57 0.75 7.54 9.85
CA LYS A 57 2.20 7.64 9.59
C LYS A 57 3.03 7.56 10.87
N ASP A 58 2.73 8.42 11.85
CA ASP A 58 3.53 8.58 13.07
C ASP A 58 3.53 7.32 13.95
N ILE A 59 2.52 6.44 13.79
CA ILE A 59 2.47 5.15 14.48
C ILE A 59 3.32 4.11 13.74
N ALA A 60 3.25 4.09 12.40
CA ALA A 60 3.96 3.09 11.60
C ALA A 60 5.48 3.33 11.59
N VAL A 61 5.92 4.58 11.42
CA VAL A 61 7.36 4.92 11.30
C VAL A 61 8.12 4.78 12.62
N GLU A 62 7.41 4.75 13.75
CA GLU A 62 8.00 4.49 15.07
C GLU A 62 7.91 3.00 15.47
N SER A 63 7.21 2.17 14.70
CA SER A 63 7.06 0.74 14.97
C SER A 63 8.18 -0.08 14.34
N GLU A 64 9.00 -0.71 15.18
CA GLU A 64 10.04 -1.64 14.72
C GLU A 64 9.45 -2.87 14.03
N VAL A 65 8.32 -3.39 14.52
CA VAL A 65 7.64 -4.55 13.91
C VAL A 65 7.12 -4.21 12.51
N PHE A 66 6.64 -2.98 12.29
CA PHE A 66 6.26 -2.50 10.97
C PHE A 66 7.46 -2.42 10.03
N LYS A 67 8.57 -1.81 10.48
CA LYS A 67 9.81 -1.70 9.69
C LYS A 67 10.34 -3.06 9.29
N GLU A 68 10.48 -3.98 10.26
CA GLU A 68 10.92 -5.35 10.01
C GLU A 68 10.05 -6.04 8.95
N TRP A 69 8.74 -5.88 9.01
CA TRP A 69 7.83 -6.45 8.01
C TRP A 69 8.01 -5.82 6.63
N VAL A 70 8.06 -4.48 6.53
CA VAL A 70 8.25 -3.75 5.25
C VAL A 70 9.59 -4.13 4.60
N GLU A 71 10.64 -4.28 5.41
CA GLU A 71 12.02 -4.54 4.98
C GLU A 71 12.36 -6.02 4.78
N ASN A 72 11.40 -6.93 4.98
CA ASN A 72 11.57 -8.37 4.78
C ASN A 72 11.13 -8.81 3.36
N ASP A 73 12.02 -9.47 2.61
CA ASP A 73 11.74 -9.94 1.24
C ASP A 73 10.78 -11.14 1.18
N GLU A 74 10.71 -11.93 2.26
CA GLU A 74 9.84 -13.10 2.35
C GLU A 74 8.39 -12.69 2.58
N GLN A 75 8.17 -11.50 3.15
CA GLN A 75 6.86 -10.91 3.34
C GLN A 75 6.39 -10.26 2.05
N LYS A 76 5.41 -10.86 1.36
CA LYS A 76 4.96 -10.42 0.05
C LYS A 76 3.94 -9.28 0.16
N LYS A 77 4.19 -8.19 -0.58
CA LYS A 77 3.33 -7.02 -0.69
C LYS A 77 2.88 -6.84 -2.13
N TRP A 78 1.57 -6.66 -2.30
CA TRP A 78 0.97 -6.21 -3.54
C TRP A 78 0.71 -4.72 -3.43
N VAL A 79 1.26 -3.94 -4.35
CA VAL A 79 1.28 -2.49 -4.26
C VAL A 79 0.70 -1.88 -5.53
N PHE A 80 0.40 -0.59 -5.47
CA PHE A 80 0.11 0.23 -6.64
C PHE A 80 1.18 1.32 -6.70
N ASP A 81 1.89 1.41 -7.82
CA ASP A 81 3.06 2.31 -7.99
C ASP A 81 4.14 2.06 -6.92
N SER A 82 4.82 0.90 -7.06
CA SER A 82 5.92 0.49 -6.19
C SER A 82 7.05 1.53 -6.13
N LYS A 83 7.32 2.24 -7.22
CA LYS A 83 8.36 3.27 -7.27
C LYS A 83 8.04 4.42 -6.34
N ARG A 84 6.80 4.93 -6.37
CA ARG A 84 6.34 5.97 -5.44
C ARG A 84 6.50 5.52 -3.99
N ALA A 85 6.03 4.31 -3.66
CA ALA A 85 6.15 3.75 -2.32
C ALA A 85 7.61 3.61 -1.86
N VAL A 86 8.51 3.11 -2.71
CA VAL A 86 9.96 3.00 -2.41
C VAL A 86 10.58 4.35 -2.08
N VAL A 87 10.31 5.39 -2.89
CA VAL A 87 10.91 6.71 -2.67
C VAL A 87 10.37 7.36 -1.39
N ALA A 88 9.05 7.29 -1.17
CA ALA A 88 8.42 7.85 0.01
C ALA A 88 8.95 7.20 1.31
N LEU A 89 9.05 5.86 1.34
CA LEU A 89 9.57 5.12 2.48
C LEU A 89 11.05 5.40 2.74
N ARG A 90 11.86 5.53 1.68
CA ARG A 90 13.29 5.85 1.82
C ARG A 90 13.54 7.18 2.52
N TRP A 91 12.68 8.18 2.31
CA TRP A 91 12.76 9.45 3.06
C TRP A 91 12.45 9.31 4.55
N GLN A 92 11.76 8.23 4.95
CA GLN A 92 11.56 7.86 6.35
C GLN A 92 12.62 6.90 6.88
N GLY A 93 13.66 6.58 6.09
CA GLY A 93 14.69 5.62 6.47
C GLY A 93 14.24 4.16 6.43
N ILE A 94 13.18 3.84 5.70
CA ILE A 94 12.61 2.49 5.57
C ILE A 94 12.81 1.97 4.15
N GLU A 95 13.25 0.72 3.99
CA GLU A 95 13.46 0.10 2.68
C GLU A 95 12.31 -0.86 2.29
N LEU A 96 11.48 -0.49 1.31
CA LEU A 96 10.46 -1.42 0.81
C LEU A 96 11.09 -2.66 0.14
N LYS A 97 10.91 -3.83 0.75
CA LYS A 97 11.23 -5.14 0.17
C LYS A 97 10.00 -6.01 0.06
N GLY A 98 10.10 -7.07 -0.73
CA GLY A 98 9.01 -8.02 -0.93
C GLY A 98 7.82 -7.46 -1.71
N ALA A 99 7.96 -6.33 -2.42
CA ALA A 99 6.96 -5.85 -3.39
C ALA A 99 6.89 -6.83 -4.58
N GLU A 100 6.03 -7.83 -4.46
CA GLU A 100 5.93 -8.98 -5.38
C GLU A 100 5.06 -8.66 -6.59
N PHE A 101 4.04 -7.83 -6.41
CA PHE A 101 3.10 -7.47 -7.45
C PHE A 101 2.86 -5.96 -7.45
N ASP A 102 2.95 -5.35 -8.63
CA ASP A 102 2.61 -3.94 -8.85
C ASP A 102 1.44 -3.85 -9.84
N THR A 103 0.28 -3.48 -9.31
CA THR A 103 -0.98 -3.42 -10.06
C THR A 103 -0.93 -2.42 -11.21
N LEU A 104 -0.22 -1.29 -11.05
CA LEU A 104 -0.07 -0.29 -12.11
C LEU A 104 0.77 -0.84 -13.27
N LEU A 105 1.90 -1.48 -12.95
CA LEU A 105 2.74 -2.11 -13.98
C LEU A 105 2.02 -3.27 -14.67
N ALA A 106 1.27 -4.08 -13.93
CA ALA A 106 0.47 -5.15 -14.50
C ALA A 106 -0.57 -4.62 -15.51
N ALA A 107 -1.34 -3.58 -15.13
CA ALA A 107 -2.31 -2.95 -16.00
C ALA A 107 -1.66 -2.35 -17.26
N TYR A 108 -0.52 -1.68 -17.10
CA TYR A 108 0.25 -1.11 -18.21
C TYR A 108 0.75 -2.18 -19.19
N ILE A 109 1.17 -3.37 -18.71
CA ILE A 109 1.57 -4.49 -19.57
C ILE A 109 0.38 -5.04 -20.36
N ILE A 110 -0.79 -5.16 -19.73
CA ILE A 110 -1.99 -5.73 -20.39
C ILE A 110 -2.50 -4.78 -21.47
N ASN A 111 -2.57 -3.47 -21.20
CA ASN A 111 -3.01 -2.49 -22.18
C ASN A 111 -2.29 -1.13 -22.01
N PRO A 112 -1.14 -0.93 -22.67
CA PRO A 112 -0.39 0.33 -22.59
C PRO A 112 -1.06 1.49 -23.35
N GLY A 113 -2.13 1.23 -24.11
CA GLY A 113 -2.91 2.26 -24.80
C GLY A 113 -3.90 3.01 -23.90
N ASN A 114 -4.17 2.48 -22.70
CA ASN A 114 -4.97 3.15 -21.67
C ASN A 114 -4.08 3.99 -20.75
N SER A 115 -4.66 5.04 -20.19
CA SER A 115 -4.04 5.83 -19.11
C SER A 115 -4.60 5.35 -17.78
N TYR A 116 -3.71 4.86 -16.92
CA TYR A 116 -4.03 4.45 -15.56
C TYR A 116 -3.34 5.40 -14.59
N ASP A 117 -4.12 6.22 -13.90
CA ASP A 117 -3.61 7.27 -13.01
C ASP A 117 -3.78 6.88 -11.52
N ASP A 118 -4.75 6.01 -11.22
CA ASP A 118 -5.07 5.56 -9.86
C ASP A 118 -5.61 4.10 -9.83
N VAL A 119 -5.79 3.57 -8.62
CA VAL A 119 -6.34 2.21 -8.42
C VAL A 119 -7.74 2.07 -9.03
N ALA A 120 -8.56 3.12 -8.98
CA ALA A 120 -9.94 3.08 -9.48
C ALA A 120 -9.98 2.95 -11.01
N SER A 121 -9.08 3.62 -11.73
CA SER A 121 -8.94 3.54 -13.18
C SER A 121 -8.55 2.13 -13.63
N VAL A 122 -7.68 1.45 -12.88
CA VAL A 122 -7.34 0.05 -13.14
C VAL A 122 -8.51 -0.89 -12.82
N ALA A 123 -9.11 -0.76 -11.64
CA ALA A 123 -10.21 -1.62 -11.19
C ALA A 123 -11.51 -1.48 -12.00
N LYS A 124 -11.65 -0.40 -12.77
CA LYS A 124 -12.76 -0.21 -13.70
C LYS A 124 -12.62 -1.10 -14.95
N ASP A 125 -11.39 -1.36 -15.36
CA ASP A 125 -11.07 -2.10 -16.58
C ASP A 125 -10.85 -3.61 -16.31
N TYR A 126 -10.60 -4.00 -15.06
CA TYR A 126 -10.31 -5.37 -14.62
C TYR A 126 -10.98 -5.71 -13.28
#